data_AF-A0A973K2I8-F1
#
_entry.id   AF-A0A973K2I8-F1
#
_cell.length_a   1.000
_cell.length_b   1.000
_cell.length_c   1.000
_cell.angle_alpha   90.00
_cell.angle_beta   90.00
_cell.angle_gamma   90.00
#
_symmetry.space_group_name_H-M   'P 1'
#
loop_
_entity.id
_entity.type
_entity.pdbx_description
1 polymer ?
#
loop_
_entity_poly.entity_id
_entity_poly.type
_entity_poly.pdbx_seq_one_letter_code
_entity_poly.pdbx_strand_id
1 'polypeptide(L)'
;GVTRGFLNEFVRYVLSDDVGDWLGLKRDYAAAALVRTAWPAYILFREGLSPVMPGTFYVVDQFVRALAMLFLNKGTSPTATLITIPTGNRPAA
;
A
#
# COMPACT_ATOMS: atom_id res chain seq x y z
N GLY A 1 0.77 -5.89 -12.37
CA GLY A 1 1.60 -4.89 -11.67
C GLY A 1 0.75 -3.69 -11.33
N VAL A 2 1.07 -2.95 -10.27
CA VAL A 2 0.32 -1.73 -9.89
C VAL A 2 0.64 -0.63 -10.90
N THR A 3 -0.39 -0.01 -11.50
CA THR A 3 -0.20 1.08 -12.46
C THR A 3 0.13 2.39 -11.75
N ARG A 4 0.88 3.28 -12.42
CA ARG A 4 1.24 4.58 -11.86
C ARG A 4 0.02 5.46 -11.57
N GLY A 5 -1.00 5.41 -12.44
CA GLY A 5 -2.27 6.13 -12.25
C GLY A 5 -3.00 5.67 -10.98
N PHE A 6 -3.09 4.35 -10.75
CA PHE A 6 -3.68 3.81 -9.53
C PHE A 6 -2.92 4.23 -8.27
N LEU A 7 -1.58 4.16 -8.29
CA LEU A 7 -0.77 4.60 -7.14
C LEU A 7 -0.96 6.09 -6.84
N ASN A 8 -0.96 6.94 -7.87
CA ASN A 8 -1.16 8.38 -7.70
C ASN A 8 -2.49 8.69 -7.00
N GLU A 9 -3.58 8.08 -7.46
CA GLU A 9 -4.91 8.29 -6.89
C GLU A 9 -5.06 7.66 -5.50
N PHE A 10 -4.39 6.53 -5.25
CA PHE A 10 -4.37 5.94 -3.93
C PHE A 10 -3.66 6.83 -2.91
N VAL A 11 -2.52 7.42 -3.28
CA VAL A 11 -1.81 8.40 -2.43
C VAL A 11 -2.67 9.63 -2.17
N ARG A 12 -3.31 10.19 -3.20
CA ARG A 12 -4.26 11.31 -3.08
C ARG A 12 -5.43 10.99 -2.15
N TYR A 13 -6.00 9.78 -2.27
CA TYR A 13 -7.09 9.32 -1.42
C TYR A 13 -6.69 9.26 0.07
N VAL A 14 -5.47 8.81 0.37
CA VAL A 14 -4.98 8.67 1.75
C VAL A 14 -4.51 10.01 2.34
N LEU A 15 -3.85 10.87 1.55
CA LEU A 15 -3.17 12.07 2.04
C LEU A 15 -3.89 13.38 1.75
N SER A 16 -5.02 13.38 1.03
CA SER A 16 -5.66 14.54 0.41
C SER A 16 -5.13 14.87 -0.99
N ASP A 17 -6.03 15.51 -1.74
CA ASP A 17 -5.77 16.07 -3.06
C ASP A 17 -4.72 17.19 -3.00
N ASP A 18 -4.71 18.02 -1.95
CA ASP A 18 -3.74 19.11 -1.79
C ASP A 18 -2.31 18.58 -1.71
N VAL A 19 -2.08 17.52 -0.94
CA VAL A 19 -0.77 16.86 -0.82
C VAL A 19 -0.38 16.22 -2.16
N GLY A 20 -1.34 15.64 -2.87
CA GLY A 20 -1.09 15.10 -4.21
C GLY A 20 -0.68 16.17 -5.22
N ASP A 21 -1.21 17.39 -5.08
CA ASP A 21 -0.84 18.53 -5.92
C ASP A 21 0.58 19.02 -5.59
N TRP A 22 0.93 19.12 -4.30
CA TRP A 22 2.30 19.43 -3.88
C TRP A 22 3.33 18.42 -4.40
N LEU A 23 2.95 17.15 -4.50
CA LEU A 23 3.78 16.06 -5.03
C LEU A 23 3.72 15.93 -6.57
N GLY A 24 2.92 16.76 -7.26
CA GLY A 24 2.79 16.73 -8.72
C GLY A 24 2.18 15.44 -9.28
N LEU A 25 1.33 14.76 -8.50
CA LEU A 25 0.74 13.48 -8.89
C LEU A 25 -0.32 13.67 -9.97
N LYS A 26 -0.07 13.21 -11.20
CA LYS A 26 -1.08 13.31 -12.28
C LYS A 26 -2.36 12.55 -11.93
N ARG A 27 -3.49 13.15 -12.28
CA ARG A 27 -4.82 12.59 -12.06
C ARG A 27 -5.15 11.45 -13.03
N ASP A 28 -5.87 10.46 -12.52
CA ASP A 28 -6.50 9.38 -13.28
C ASP A 28 -7.91 9.15 -12.72
N TYR A 29 -8.92 9.70 -13.38
CA TYR A 29 -10.30 9.67 -12.85
C TYR A 29 -10.90 8.25 -12.79
N ALA A 30 -10.48 7.34 -13.66
CA ALA A 30 -10.93 5.95 -13.63
C ALA A 30 -10.36 5.24 -12.38
N ALA A 31 -9.07 5.44 -12.13
CA ALA A 31 -8.45 4.95 -10.90
C ALA A 31 -9.01 5.61 -9.64
N ALA A 32 -9.32 6.92 -9.68
CA ALA A 32 -9.91 7.63 -8.56
C ALA A 32 -11.28 7.06 -8.17
N ALA A 33 -12.13 6.78 -9.16
CA ALA A 33 -13.43 6.15 -8.94
C ALA A 33 -13.28 4.74 -8.36
N LEU A 34 -12.34 3.95 -8.90
CA LEU A 34 -12.04 2.62 -8.41
C LEU A 34 -11.57 2.65 -6.95
N VAL A 35 -10.62 3.52 -6.59
CA VAL A 35 -10.10 3.62 -5.22
C VAL A 35 -11.21 4.02 -4.24
N ARG A 36 -12.00 5.04 -4.58
CA ARG A 36 -13.08 5.55 -3.71
C ARG A 36 -14.20 4.53 -3.46
N THR A 37 -14.37 3.55 -4.34
CA THR A 37 -15.40 2.51 -4.21
C THR A 37 -14.84 1.21 -3.63
N ALA A 38 -13.71 0.75 -4.14
CA ALA A 38 -13.09 -0.51 -3.73
C ALA A 38 -12.45 -0.42 -2.34
N TRP A 39 -11.89 0.72 -1.95
CA TRP A 39 -11.21 0.84 -0.66
C TRP A 39 -12.15 0.71 0.54
N PRO A 40 -13.27 1.47 0.63
CA PRO A 40 -14.24 1.27 1.73
C PRO A 40 -14.81 -0.15 1.76
N ALA A 41 -15.09 -0.74 0.60
CA ALA A 41 -15.57 -2.13 0.51
C ALA A 41 -14.54 -3.14 1.07
N TYR A 42 -13.26 -2.95 0.77
CA TYR A 42 -12.17 -3.76 1.33
C TYR A 42 -12.04 -3.59 2.85
N ILE A 43 -12.18 -2.36 3.36
CA ILE A 43 -12.17 -2.12 4.82
C ILE A 43 -13.34 -2.83 5.51
N LEU A 44 -14.56 -2.70 4.99
CA LEU A 44 -15.73 -3.40 5.51
C LEU A 44 -15.54 -4.93 5.55
N PHE A 45 -14.90 -5.49 4.52
CA PHE A 45 -14.51 -6.90 4.51
C PHE A 45 -13.48 -7.22 5.60
N ARG A 46 -12.41 -6.43 5.72
CA ARG A 46 -11.34 -6.61 6.73
C ARG A 46 -11.84 -6.52 8.15
N GLU A 47 -12.87 -5.70 8.37
CA GLU A 47 -13.54 -5.55 9.66
C GLU A 47 -14.62 -6.62 9.91
N GLY A 48 -14.87 -7.51 8.95
CA GLY A 48 -15.89 -8.57 9.06
C GLY A 48 -17.33 -8.07 8.97
N LEU A 49 -17.54 -6.81 8.56
CA LEU A 49 -18.84 -6.15 8.47
C LEU A 49 -19.51 -6.33 7.09
N SER A 50 -18.80 -6.89 6.12
CA SER A 50 -19.34 -7.11 4.78
C SER A 50 -20.31 -8.31 4.76
N PRO A 51 -21.56 -8.16 4.27
CA PRO A 51 -22.50 -9.26 4.08
C PRO A 51 -22.12 -10.19 2.91
N VAL A 52 -21.14 -9.78 2.10
CA VAL A 52 -20.61 -10.55 0.97
C VAL A 52 -19.10 -10.69 1.16
N MET A 53 -18.63 -11.92 1.35
CA MET A 53 -17.20 -12.25 1.34
C MET A 53 -16.81 -12.89 0.01
N PRO A 54 -16.52 -12.11 -1.05
CA PRO A 54 -15.94 -12.68 -2.25
C PRO A 54 -14.51 -13.14 -1.96
N GLY A 55 -14.18 -14.38 -2.39
CA GLY A 55 -12.84 -14.97 -2.19
C GLY A 55 -11.69 -14.14 -2.79
N THR A 56 -11.99 -13.19 -3.67
CA THR A 56 -11.05 -12.21 -4.21
C THR A 56 -10.45 -11.29 -3.14
N PHE A 57 -11.16 -10.99 -2.03
CA PHE A 57 -10.59 -10.12 -0.99
C PHE A 57 -9.46 -10.78 -0.19
N TYR A 58 -9.48 -12.10 -0.02
CA TYR A 58 -8.35 -12.83 0.56
C TYR A 58 -7.09 -12.65 -0.30
N VAL A 59 -7.22 -12.75 -1.63
CA VAL A 59 -6.11 -12.53 -2.57
C VAL A 59 -5.62 -11.08 -2.50
N VAL A 60 -6.51 -10.11 -2.35
CA VAL A 60 -6.14 -8.70 -2.14
C VAL A 60 -5.38 -8.49 -0.83
N ASP A 61 -5.80 -9.12 0.29
CA ASP A 61 -5.07 -9.02 1.57
C ASP A 61 -3.66 -9.61 1.48
N GLN A 62 -3.53 -10.79 0.85
CA GLN A 62 -2.21 -11.39 0.61
C GLN A 62 -1.34 -10.52 -0.30
N PHE A 63 -1.93 -9.90 -1.32
CA PHE A 63 -1.23 -8.97 -2.20
C PHE A 63 -0.73 -7.72 -1.46
N VAL A 64 -1.58 -7.08 -0.65
CA VAL A 64 -1.22 -5.89 0.15
C VAL A 64 -0.11 -6.25 1.14
N ARG A 65 -0.20 -7.41 1.80
CA ARG A 65 0.85 -7.90 2.71
C ARG A 65 2.18 -8.12 2.00
N ALA A 66 2.16 -8.78 0.83
CA ALA A 66 3.37 -9.02 0.05
C ALA A 66 4.01 -7.70 -0.41
N LEU A 67 3.21 -6.73 -0.87
CA LEU A 67 3.67 -5.39 -1.21
C LEU A 67 4.30 -4.66 -0.02
N ALA A 68 3.66 -4.74 1.16
CA ALA A 68 4.19 -4.12 2.37
C ALA A 68 5.55 -4.71 2.74
N MET A 69 5.69 -6.03 2.75
CA MET A 69 6.96 -6.68 3.08
C MET A 69 8.04 -6.40 2.03
N LEU A 70 7.68 -6.43 0.73
CA LEU A 70 8.60 -6.05 -0.35
C LEU A 70 9.18 -4.65 -0.12
N PHE A 71 8.36 -3.70 0.34
CA PHE A 71 8.82 -2.35 0.60
C PHE A 71 9.61 -2.22 1.92
N LEU A 72 9.09 -2.79 3.01
CA LEU A 72 9.64 -2.61 4.36
C LEU A 72 11.00 -3.28 4.57
N ASN A 73 11.25 -4.42 3.93
CA ASN A 73 12.54 -5.11 4.06
C ASN A 73 13.18 -5.45 2.72
N LYS A 74 12.78 -4.76 1.64
CA LYS A 74 13.27 -5.03 0.28
C LYS A 74 13.01 -6.47 -0.19
N GLY A 75 11.99 -7.13 0.37
CA GLY A 75 11.64 -8.52 0.08
C GLY A 75 12.56 -9.56 0.72
N THR A 76 13.42 -9.18 1.67
CA THR A 76 14.35 -10.12 2.33
C THR A 76 13.66 -11.08 3.29
N SER A 77 12.46 -10.76 3.77
CA SER A 77 11.67 -11.65 4.64
C SER A 77 10.16 -11.42 4.45
N PRO A 78 9.32 -12.46 4.54
CA PRO A 78 7.87 -12.29 4.54
C PRO A 78 7.30 -11.92 5.92
N THR A 79 8.11 -11.91 6.98
CA THR A 79 7.62 -11.80 8.37
C THR A 79 8.36 -10.79 9.25
N ALA A 80 9.56 -10.32 8.89
CA ALA A 80 10.36 -9.48 9.77
C ALA A 80 11.15 -8.40 9.02
N THR A 81 11.32 -7.23 9.65
CA THR A 81 12.21 -6.16 9.18
C THR A 81 13.48 -6.17 10.02
N LEU A 82 14.54 -6.80 9.50
CA LEU A 82 15.82 -6.90 10.21
C LEU A 82 16.52 -5.54 10.24
N ILE A 83 16.72 -5.00 11.44
CA ILE A 83 17.47 -3.75 11.65
C ILE A 83 18.89 -4.14 12.06
N THR A 84 19.85 -3.96 11.16
CA THR A 84 21.27 -4.20 11.44
C THR A 84 21.94 -2.93 11.96
N ILE A 85 22.76 -3.06 13.01
CA ILE A 85 23.52 -1.91 13.55
C ILE A 85 24.61 -1.50 12.54
N PRO A 86 24.65 -0.24 12.07
CA PRO A 86 25.71 0.24 11.20
C PRO A 86 27.07 0.23 11.92
N THR A 87 28.09 -0.41 11.33
CA THR A 87 29.45 -0.46 11.90
C THR A 87 30.41 0.55 11.27
N GLY A 88 29.98 1.30 10.25
CA GLY A 88 30.87 2.14 9.43
C GLY A 88 31.65 3.22 10.19
N ASN A 89 31.19 3.63 11.39
CA ASN A 89 31.87 4.60 12.24
C ASN A 89 32.40 4.00 13.56
N ARG A 90 32.58 2.67 13.63
CA ARG A 90 33.19 2.01 14.80
C ARG A 90 34.72 2.02 14.67
N PRO A 91 35.47 2.75 15.52
CA PRO A 91 36.93 2.87 15.41
C PRO A 91 37.73 1.61 15.78
N ALA A 92 37.06 0.47 16.04
CA ALA A 92 37.66 -0.77 16.51
C ALA A 92 37.02 -1.98 15.81
N ALA A 93 37.31 -2.14 14.52
CA ALA A 93 37.08 -3.36 13.77
C ALA A 93 38.36 -3.69 12.97
#